data_AF-A0A399NU67-F1
#
_entry.id   AF-A0A399NU67-F1
#
_cell.length_a   1.000
_cell.length_b   1.000
_cell.length_c   1.000
_cell.angle_alpha   90.00
_cell.angle_beta   90.00
_cell.angle_gamma   90.00
#
_symmetry.space_group_name_H-M   'P 1'
#
loop_
_entity.id
_entity.type
_entity.pdbx_description
1 polymer ?
#
loop_
_entity_poly.entity_id
_entity_poly.type
_entity_poly.pdbx_seq_one_letter_code
_entity_poly.pdbx_strand_id
1 'polypeptide(L)' 'WALASNYNWIGRPPVVAVRDGQARVIVRGETEADLLARDAGTPAAASPDVNGAR' A
#
# COMPACT_ATOMS: atom_id res chain seq x y z
N TRP A 1 -15.46 -1.42 -5.77
CA TRP A 1 -14.49 -0.50 -6.42
C TRP A 1 -15.00 0.91 -6.56
N ALA A 2 -16.15 1.15 -7.21
CA ALA A 2 -16.58 2.51 -7.57
C ALA A 2 -16.58 3.52 -6.38
N LEU A 3 -16.85 3.02 -5.16
CA LEU A 3 -16.79 3.81 -3.92
C LEU A 3 -15.89 3.19 -2.84
N ALA A 4 -15.08 2.19 -3.19
CA ALA A 4 -14.16 1.58 -2.21
C ALA A 4 -13.02 2.55 -1.92
N SER A 5 -12.66 2.69 -0.65
CA SER A 5 -11.63 3.62 -0.18
C SER A 5 -10.68 2.90 0.76
N ASN A 6 -9.46 3.41 0.87
CA ASN A 6 -8.43 2.94 1.79
C ASN A 6 -8.58 3.57 3.19
N TYR A 7 -9.80 3.97 3.55
CA TYR A 7 -10.13 4.51 4.86
C TYR A 7 -9.78 3.45 5.92
N ASN A 8 -8.89 3.78 6.85
CA ASN A 8 -8.22 2.88 7.80
C ASN A 8 -7.03 2.07 7.25
N TRP A 9 -6.40 2.49 6.16
CA TRP A 9 -5.17 1.86 5.63
C TRP A 9 -5.35 0.40 5.18
N ILE A 10 -6.57 0.01 4.83
CA ILE A 10 -6.85 -1.32 4.30
C ILE A 10 -6.82 -1.24 2.76
N GLY A 11 -6.06 -2.13 2.12
CA GLY A 11 -6.00 -2.25 0.67
C GLY A 11 -7.36 -2.63 0.07
N ARG A 12 -7.69 -2.09 -1.11
CA ARG A 12 -8.93 -2.49 -1.79
C ARG A 12 -8.83 -3.97 -2.21
N PRO A 13 -9.87 -4.79 -1.96
CA PRO A 13 -9.81 -6.24 -2.19
C PRO A 13 -9.82 -6.57 -3.68
N PRO A 14 -9.25 -7.71 -4.12
CA PRO A 14 -9.34 -8.12 -5.51
C PRO A 14 -10.80 -8.32 -5.95
N VAL A 15 -11.06 -8.17 -7.25
CA VAL A 15 -12.33 -8.61 -7.86
C VAL A 15 -12.07 -9.72 -8.85
N VAL A 16 -12.90 -10.75 -8.74
CA VAL A 16 -12.89 -11.94 -9.57
C VAL A 16 -14.12 -11.96 -10.47
N ALA A 17 -13.92 -12.40 -11.71
CA ALA A 17 -15.00 -12.81 -12.59
C ALA A 17 -15.09 -14.33 -12.57
N VAL A 18 -16.32 -14.84 -12.56
CA VAL A 18 -16.60 -16.28 -12.63
C VAL A 18 -17.45 -16.56 -13.85
N ARG A 19 -17.07 -17.58 -14.64
CA ARG A 19 -17.82 -18.05 -15.80
C ARG A 19 -17.54 -19.53 -16.03
N ASP A 20 -18.59 -20.32 -16.30
CA ASP A 20 -18.49 -21.75 -16.63
C ASP A 20 -17.67 -22.55 -15.60
N GLY A 21 -17.85 -22.26 -14.31
CA GLY A 21 -17.14 -22.91 -13.21
C GLY A 21 -15.67 -22.49 -13.04
N GLN A 22 -15.17 -21.55 -13.85
CA GLN A 22 -13.80 -21.05 -13.79
C GLN A 22 -13.77 -19.62 -13.22
N ALA A 23 -12.79 -19.34 -12.35
CA ALA A 23 -12.58 -18.03 -11.75
C ALA A 23 -11.29 -17.40 -12.26
N ARG A 24 -11.29 -16.08 -12.49
CA ARG A 24 -10.09 -15.30 -12.75
C ARG A 24 -10.16 -13.92 -12.12
N VAL A 25 -9.03 -13.41 -11.67
CA VAL A 25 -8.91 -12.03 -11.19
C VAL A 25 -9.05 -11.07 -12.37
N ILE A 26 -9.90 -10.06 -12.21
CA ILE A 26 -10.06 -8.97 -13.19
C ILE A 26 -9.60 -7.62 -12.65
N VAL A 27 -9.53 -7.47 -11.32
CA VAL A 27 -8.85 -6.35 -10.67
C VAL A 27 -8.01 -6.93 -9.53
N ARG A 28 -6.71 -6.66 -9.53
CA ARG A 28 -5.81 -7.10 -8.46
C ARG A 28 -6.17 -6.43 -7.13
N GLY A 29 -5.92 -7.11 -6.03
CA GLY A 29 -5.92 -6.49 -4.71
C GLY A 29 -4.76 -5.51 -4.57
N GLU A 30 -4.92 -4.54 -3.69
CA GLU A 30 -3.85 -3.63 -3.31
C GLU A 30 -2.99 -4.21 -2.17
N THR A 31 -1.70 -3.88 -2.23
CA THR A 31 -0.68 -4.19 -1.22
C THR A 31 -0.33 -2.95 -0.41
N GLU A 32 0.44 -3.08 0.66
CA GLU A 32 0.97 -1.96 1.43
C GLU A 32 1.83 -1.03 0.58
N ALA A 33 2.58 -1.58 -0.38
CA ALA A 33 3.35 -0.78 -1.33
C ALA A 33 2.44 0.10 -2.20
N ASP A 34 1.26 -0.39 -2.60
CA ASP A 34 0.29 0.42 -3.35
C ASP A 34 -0.33 1.53 -2.50
N LEU A 35 -0.54 1.27 -1.21
CA LEU A 35 -1.03 2.27 -0.25
C LEU A 35 -0.02 3.42 -0.10
N LEU A 36 1.27 3.11 -0.10
CA LEU A 36 2.35 4.06 0.14
C LEU A 36 3.00 4.60 -1.14
N ALA A 37 2.56 4.16 -2.32
CA ALA A 37 3.18 4.53 -3.61
C ALA A 37 3.22 6.05 -3.89
N ARG A 38 2.41 6.84 -3.16
CA ARG A 38 2.34 8.31 -3.27
C ARG A 38 2.92 9.04 -2.07
N ASP A 39 3.38 8.33 -1.04
CA ASP A 39 4.05 8.95 0.10
C ASP A 39 5.40 9.53 -0.37
N ALA A 40 5.76 10.70 0.16
CA ALA A 40 7.07 11.30 -0.06
C ALA A 40 8.18 10.56 0.70
N GLY A 41 7.80 9.70 1.65
CA GLY A 41 8.70 9.06 2.59
C GLY A 41 9.14 10.03 3.69
N THR A 42 9.74 9.49 4.75
CA THR A 42 10.36 10.32 5.79
C THR A 42 11.85 10.46 5.48
N PRO A 43 12.40 11.70 5.42
CA PRO A 43 13.84 11.87 5.29
C PRO A 43 14.53 11.24 6.51
N ALA A 44 15.66 10.57 6.30
CA ALA A 44 16.44 10.03 7.41
C ALA A 44 16.77 11.17 8.38
N ALA A 45 16.40 11.00 9.66
CA ALA A 45 16.79 11.96 10.68
C ALA A 45 18.32 12.02 10.69
N ALA A 46 18.87 13.24 10.58
CA ALA A 46 20.29 13.46 10.79
C ALA A 46 20.63 12.87 12.17
N SER A 47 21.41 11.79 12.19
CA SER A 47 21.87 11.21 13.44
C SER A 47 22.60 12.32 14.20
N PRO A 48 22.21 12.62 15.45
CA PRO A 48 22.97 13.58 16.23
C PRO A 48 24.40 13.06 16.31
N ASP A 49 25.36 13.88 15.89
CA ASP A 49 26.78 13.54 16.01
C ASP A 49 27.10 13.34 17.49
N VAL A 50 27.16 12.07 17.90
CA VAL A 50 27.47 11.66 19.27
C VAL A 50 28.96 11.80 19.61
N ASN A 51 29.80 12.30 18.69
CA ASN A 51 31.25 12.44 18.91
C ASN A 51 31.72 13.84 19.33
N GLY A 52 30.82 14.82 19.53
CA GLY A 52 31.20 16.20 19.89
C GLY A 52 31.51 16.46 21.38
N ALA A 53 31.43 15.44 22.24
CA ALA A 53 31.56 15.60 23.71
C ALA A 53 32.81 14.88 24.29
N ARG A 54 33.98 15.06 23.65
CA ARG A 54 35.28 14.71 24.24
C ARG A 54 36.18 15.93 24.37
#